data_AF-A0A3B9GTC7-F1
#
_entry.id   AF-A0A3B9GTC7-F1
#
_cell.length_a   1.000
_cell.length_b   1.000
_cell.length_c   1.000
_cell.angle_alpha   90.00
_cell.angle_beta   90.00
_cell.angle_gamma   90.00
#
_symmetry.space_group_name_H-M   'P 1'
#
loop_
_entity.id
_entity.type
_entity.pdbx_description
1 polymer ?
#
loop_
_entity_poly.entity_id
_entity_poly.type
_entity_poly.pdbx_seq_one_letter_code
_entity_poly.pdbx_strand_id
1 'polypeptide(L)'
;MKPYYPDAIDPHRPWIKDARDNPHEMNWGQTLFNPLGSSPKLHFSRAWTFMFMGRLLLFIVPVFAVFVASLSGADLSGLWKPVDGFIVPVPEVLLPFFVFMIVTEFTSWIAHVRRFNEAHKSPLRATIVLVPLMLGLAAFFVGAQGGIKQYEEMHAPKPAVSAETNAGQGAGAAAAPAEQADKRQPQKSRQGPPQSERDMAASAGLGLAMLVWAPASFFVMLWSLLYVARMPNGGVGRFRTGSDIAQGEDEVPSAYAAG
;
A
#
# COMPACT_ATOMS: atom_id res chain seq x y z
N MET A 1 19.25 4.92 36.92
CA MET A 1 20.02 3.65 36.87
C MET A 1 21.33 3.93 36.14
N LYS A 2 22.49 3.54 36.66
CA LYS A 2 23.75 3.64 35.92
C LYS A 2 23.76 2.58 34.81
N PRO A 3 24.19 2.89 33.59
CA PRO A 3 24.26 1.90 32.52
C PRO A 3 25.27 0.79 32.87
N TYR A 4 24.90 -0.46 32.59
CA TYR A 4 25.71 -1.65 32.87
C TYR A 4 26.94 -1.76 31.94
N TYR A 5 26.94 -1.04 30.81
CA TYR A 5 28.03 -0.95 29.85
C TYR A 5 28.33 0.54 29.54
N PRO A 6 29.20 1.22 30.32
CA PRO A 6 29.48 2.64 30.13
C PRO A 6 30.25 2.94 28.83
N ASP A 7 30.97 1.95 28.30
CA ASP A 7 31.77 2.07 27.08
C ASP A 7 31.01 1.59 25.82
N ALA A 8 29.74 1.20 25.94
CA ALA A 8 28.93 0.80 24.80
C ALA A 8 28.50 2.03 23.98
N ILE A 9 28.44 1.88 22.65
CA ILE A 9 28.00 2.93 21.70
C ILE A 9 26.63 3.51 22.10
N ASP A 10 25.69 2.63 22.45
CA ASP A 10 24.42 3.00 23.10
C ASP A 10 24.31 2.18 24.39
N PRO A 11 24.46 2.81 25.57
CA PRO A 11 24.37 2.11 26.85
C PRO A 11 23.02 1.44 27.13
N HIS A 12 21.95 1.89 26.47
CA HIS A 12 20.62 1.25 26.54
C HIS A 12 20.47 0.09 25.54
N ARG A 13 21.35 0.00 24.55
CA ARG A 13 21.33 -1.01 23.49
C ARG A 13 22.74 -1.56 23.27
N PRO A 14 23.29 -2.30 24.25
CA PRO A 14 24.67 -2.79 24.20
C PRO A 14 24.92 -3.82 23.08
N TRP A 15 23.87 -4.29 22.40
CA TRP A 15 23.99 -5.10 21.19
C TRP A 15 24.39 -4.29 19.95
N ILE A 16 24.40 -2.95 20.03
CA ILE A 16 24.93 -2.08 18.97
C ILE A 16 26.45 -2.06 19.08
N LYS A 17 27.12 -2.69 18.10
CA LYS A 17 28.57 -2.90 18.07
C LYS A 17 29.29 -2.11 16.97
N ASP A 18 28.59 -1.78 15.89
CA ASP A 18 29.11 -0.95 14.81
C ASP A 18 28.83 0.53 15.13
N ALA A 19 29.88 1.35 15.20
CA ALA A 19 29.77 2.79 15.46
C ALA A 19 28.89 3.50 14.43
N ARG A 20 28.87 3.03 13.17
CA ARG A 20 28.00 3.59 12.12
C ARG A 20 26.53 3.41 12.46
N ASP A 21 26.17 2.34 13.16
CA ASP A 21 24.80 2.06 13.58
C ASP A 21 24.39 2.87 14.82
N ASN A 22 25.20 3.82 15.31
CA ASN A 22 24.84 4.67 16.45
C ASN A 22 23.50 5.40 16.20
N PRO A 23 22.46 5.17 17.01
CA PRO A 23 21.14 5.77 16.81
C PRO A 23 21.11 7.28 17.08
N HIS A 24 22.07 7.81 17.83
CA HIS A 24 22.18 9.23 18.15
C HIS A 24 22.74 10.08 17.00
N GLU A 25 23.44 9.44 16.06
CA GLU A 25 24.04 10.11 14.89
C GLU A 25 23.15 10.06 13.65
N MET A 26 21.97 9.43 13.75
CA MET A 26 21.04 9.32 12.63
C MET A 26 20.44 10.67 12.24
N ASN A 27 20.78 11.15 11.05
CA ASN A 27 20.19 12.35 10.45
C ASN A 27 19.03 11.99 9.51
N TRP A 28 17.79 12.19 9.96
CA TRP A 28 16.57 11.89 9.19
C TRP A 28 16.49 12.60 7.85
N GLY A 29 16.89 13.88 7.79
CA GLY A 29 16.87 14.65 6.55
C GLY A 29 17.78 14.02 5.48
N GLN A 30 19.00 13.63 5.89
CA GLN A 30 19.93 12.95 5.00
C GLN A 30 19.44 11.56 4.61
N THR A 31 18.96 10.76 5.57
CA THR A 31 18.48 9.40 5.31
C THR A 31 17.28 9.36 4.36
N LEU A 32 16.36 10.32 4.46
CA LEU A 32 15.11 10.31 3.70
C LEU A 32 15.18 11.10 2.38
N PHE A 33 16.03 12.12 2.27
CA PHE A 33 16.00 13.05 1.14
C PHE A 33 17.30 13.18 0.34
N ASN A 34 18.42 12.60 0.80
CA ASN A 34 19.67 12.63 0.04
C ASN A 34 19.97 11.25 -0.59
N PRO A 35 19.77 11.05 -1.90
CA PRO A 35 20.04 9.78 -2.56
C PRO A 35 21.54 9.46 -2.74
N LEU A 36 22.42 10.46 -2.62
CA LEU A 36 23.85 10.29 -2.91
C LEU A 36 24.66 9.77 -1.71
N GLY A 37 24.04 9.66 -0.54
CA GLY A 37 24.73 9.17 0.66
C GLY A 37 24.66 7.66 0.84
N SER A 38 25.11 7.21 2.00
CA SER A 38 25.00 5.83 2.47
C SER A 38 24.19 5.76 3.77
N SER A 39 23.58 4.62 4.05
CA SER A 39 22.85 4.42 5.30
C SER A 39 23.17 3.07 5.91
N PRO A 40 23.67 3.06 7.15
CA PRO A 40 23.93 1.84 7.88
C PRO A 40 22.61 1.17 8.26
N LYS A 41 22.71 -0.11 8.61
CA LYS A 41 21.59 -1.01 8.77
C LYS A 41 20.54 -0.47 9.73
N LEU A 42 20.96 0.01 10.90
CA LEU A 42 20.03 0.48 11.92
C LEU A 42 19.28 1.73 11.46
N HIS A 43 19.97 2.66 10.78
CA HIS A 43 19.34 3.88 10.27
C HIS A 43 18.31 3.53 9.17
N PHE A 44 18.66 2.62 8.27
CA PHE A 44 17.72 2.10 7.26
C PHE A 44 16.51 1.45 7.91
N SER A 45 16.71 0.51 8.83
CA SER A 45 15.60 -0.20 9.49
C SER A 45 14.68 0.74 10.27
N ARG A 46 15.23 1.74 10.97
CA ARG A 46 14.42 2.76 11.67
C ARG A 46 13.59 3.59 10.71
N ALA A 47 14.21 4.10 9.63
CA ALA A 47 13.51 4.87 8.62
C ALA A 47 12.41 4.05 7.94
N TRP A 48 12.75 2.83 7.53
CA TRP A 48 11.82 1.91 6.89
C TRP A 48 10.64 1.55 7.81
N THR A 49 10.90 1.21 9.07
CA THR A 49 9.84 0.91 10.05
C THR A 49 8.94 2.12 10.28
N PHE A 50 9.49 3.33 10.38
CA PHE A 50 8.69 4.55 10.50
C PHE A 50 7.74 4.73 9.30
N MET A 51 8.25 4.58 8.07
CA MET A 51 7.44 4.69 6.86
C MET A 51 6.36 3.61 6.79
N PHE A 52 6.72 2.35 7.08
CA PHE A 52 5.78 1.23 7.05
C PHE A 52 4.69 1.36 8.12
N MET A 53 5.08 1.61 9.38
CA MET A 53 4.13 1.76 10.47
C MET A 53 3.25 3.00 10.30
N GLY A 54 3.82 4.10 9.78
CA GLY A 54 3.05 5.29 9.44
C GLY A 54 1.95 4.99 8.43
N ARG A 55 2.25 4.27 7.34
CA ARG A 55 1.25 3.84 6.36
C ARG A 55 0.19 2.94 6.99
N LEU A 56 0.61 1.95 7.77
CA LEU A 56 -0.28 1.00 8.42
C LEU A 56 -1.27 1.72 9.35
N LEU A 57 -0.78 2.62 10.20
CA LEU A 57 -1.59 3.37 11.14
C LEU A 57 -2.52 4.36 10.44
N LEU A 58 -2.03 5.10 9.44
CA LEU A 58 -2.83 6.05 8.66
C LEU A 58 -3.91 5.37 7.82
N PHE A 59 -3.77 4.07 7.53
CA PHE A 59 -4.83 3.31 6.89
C PHE A 59 -5.79 2.68 7.91
N ILE A 60 -5.27 1.88 8.84
CA ILE A 60 -6.09 1.07 9.75
C ILE A 60 -6.87 1.94 10.72
N VAL A 61 -6.23 2.94 11.35
CA VAL A 61 -6.87 3.71 12.42
C VAL A 61 -8.08 4.49 11.90
N PRO A 62 -7.99 5.26 10.79
CA PRO A 62 -9.16 5.96 10.26
C PRO A 62 -10.26 5.03 9.77
N VAL A 63 -9.91 3.96 9.03
CA VAL A 63 -10.89 2.99 8.54
C VAL A 63 -11.61 2.30 9.69
N PHE A 64 -10.88 1.87 10.71
CA PHE A 64 -11.46 1.22 11.89
C PHE A 64 -12.32 2.18 12.72
N ALA A 65 -11.89 3.43 12.87
CA ALA A 65 -12.68 4.46 13.56
C ALA A 65 -14.01 4.71 12.84
N VAL A 66 -13.99 4.86 11.51
CA VAL A 66 -15.21 5.03 10.72
C VAL A 66 -16.10 3.79 10.81
N PHE A 67 -15.53 2.59 10.77
CA PHE A 67 -16.27 1.35 10.96
C PHE A 67 -16.99 1.29 12.31
N VAL A 68 -16.30 1.52 13.43
CA VAL A 68 -16.89 1.50 14.78
C VAL A 68 -17.97 2.58 14.93
N ALA A 69 -17.70 3.80 14.46
CA ALA A 69 -18.67 4.88 14.51
C ALA A 69 -19.91 4.60 13.65
N SER A 70 -19.74 3.98 12.48
CA SER A 70 -20.87 3.55 11.62
C SER A 70 -21.73 2.50 12.31
N LEU A 71 -21.12 1.55 13.04
CA LEU A 71 -21.86 0.58 13.85
C LEU A 71 -22.65 1.22 15.00
N SER A 72 -22.18 2.37 15.51
CA SER A 72 -22.90 3.15 16.53
C SER A 72 -24.02 4.04 15.97
N GLY A 73 -24.24 4.04 14.65
CA GLY A 73 -25.28 4.81 13.98
C GLY A 73 -24.87 6.21 13.52
N ALA A 74 -23.57 6.55 13.56
CA ALA A 74 -23.08 7.81 13.00
C ALA A 74 -23.13 7.77 11.46
N ASP A 75 -23.67 8.83 10.84
CA ASP A 75 -23.59 9.01 9.39
C ASP A 75 -22.24 9.62 9.00
N LEU A 76 -21.30 8.74 8.65
CA LEU A 76 -19.97 9.10 8.16
C LEU A 76 -19.82 8.87 6.66
N SER A 77 -20.93 8.79 5.92
CA SER A 77 -20.92 8.61 4.46
C SER A 77 -20.16 9.73 3.74
N GLY A 78 -20.14 10.94 4.32
CA GLY A 78 -19.37 12.08 3.82
C GLY A 78 -17.86 11.81 3.75
N LEU A 79 -17.29 11.10 4.72
CA LEU A 79 -15.86 10.80 4.78
C LEU A 79 -15.37 9.84 3.69
N TRP A 80 -16.29 9.10 3.09
CA TRP A 80 -16.02 8.22 1.95
C TRP A 80 -16.14 8.92 0.60
N LYS A 81 -16.62 10.18 0.60
CA LYS A 81 -16.70 10.94 -0.64
C LYS A 81 -15.29 11.27 -1.13
N PRO A 82 -15.05 11.17 -2.45
CA PRO A 82 -13.81 11.64 -3.03
C PRO A 82 -13.57 13.12 -2.77
N VAL A 83 -12.31 13.50 -2.58
CA VAL A 83 -11.89 14.90 -2.51
C VAL A 83 -11.78 15.47 -3.93
N ASP A 84 -12.49 16.57 -4.19
CA ASP A 84 -12.41 17.29 -5.47
C ASP A 84 -11.02 17.91 -5.69
N GLY A 85 -10.51 17.86 -6.93
CA GLY A 85 -9.25 18.49 -7.33
C GLY A 85 -8.00 17.59 -7.30
N PHE A 86 -8.12 16.34 -6.85
CA PHE A 86 -7.05 15.34 -6.98
C PHE A 86 -7.20 14.54 -8.29
N ILE A 87 -6.07 14.15 -8.90
CA ILE A 87 -6.05 13.39 -10.18
C ILE A 87 -6.77 12.05 -10.02
N VAL A 88 -6.56 11.40 -8.87
CA VAL A 88 -7.23 10.16 -8.48
C VAL A 88 -8.25 10.49 -7.39
N PRO A 89 -9.50 10.06 -7.52
CA PRO A 89 -10.52 10.28 -6.50
C PRO A 89 -10.20 9.44 -5.26
N VAL A 90 -9.63 10.13 -4.28
CA VAL A 90 -9.24 9.56 -3.00
C VAL A 90 -10.34 9.90 -1.98
N PRO A 91 -10.89 8.90 -1.26
CA PRO A 91 -11.81 9.17 -0.15
C PRO A 91 -11.18 10.13 0.86
N GLU A 92 -11.95 11.10 1.35
CA GLU A 92 -11.46 12.13 2.28
C GLU A 92 -10.76 11.51 3.51
N VAL A 93 -11.34 10.45 4.08
CA VAL A 93 -10.75 9.72 5.23
C VAL A 93 -9.37 9.13 4.94
N LEU A 94 -9.07 8.81 3.68
CA LEU A 94 -7.80 8.22 3.25
C LEU A 94 -6.82 9.25 2.68
N LEU A 95 -7.20 10.52 2.55
CA LEU A 95 -6.33 11.55 1.99
C LEU A 95 -4.96 11.62 2.71
N PRO A 96 -4.88 11.62 4.06
CA PRO A 96 -3.59 11.60 4.76
C PRO A 96 -2.75 10.37 4.44
N PHE A 97 -3.39 9.20 4.30
CA PHE A 97 -2.72 7.96 3.91
C PHE A 97 -2.11 8.06 2.52
N PHE A 98 -2.86 8.54 1.51
CA PHE A 98 -2.35 8.65 0.15
C PHE A 98 -1.21 9.66 0.03
N VAL A 99 -1.33 10.82 0.66
CA VAL A 99 -0.25 11.83 0.71
C VAL A 99 0.99 11.24 1.35
N PHE A 100 0.84 10.60 2.51
CA PHE A 100 1.95 9.96 3.21
C PHE A 100 2.55 8.82 2.39
N MET A 101 1.73 7.99 1.74
CA MET A 101 2.18 6.89 0.88
C MET A 101 3.05 7.39 -0.26
N ILE A 102 2.62 8.44 -0.98
CA ILE A 102 3.39 9.02 -2.10
C ILE A 102 4.74 9.55 -1.61
N VAL A 103 4.74 10.36 -0.54
CA VAL A 103 5.98 10.89 0.05
C VAL A 103 6.89 9.75 0.48
N THR A 104 6.33 8.76 1.16
CA THR A 104 7.13 7.65 1.68
C THR A 104 7.60 6.69 0.60
N GLU A 105 6.97 6.61 -0.58
CA GLU A 105 7.53 5.79 -1.67
C GLU A 105 8.80 6.40 -2.24
N PHE A 106 8.80 7.73 -2.40
CA PHE A 106 10.01 8.43 -2.77
C PHE A 106 11.11 8.27 -1.73
N THR A 107 10.81 8.51 -0.45
CA THR A 107 11.83 8.40 0.61
C THR A 107 12.23 6.94 0.88
N SER A 108 11.35 5.97 0.64
CA SER A 108 11.67 4.54 0.70
C SER A 108 12.66 4.17 -0.40
N TRP A 109 12.45 4.64 -1.64
CA TRP A 109 13.43 4.47 -2.71
C TRP A 109 14.80 5.07 -2.34
N ILE A 110 14.83 6.30 -1.81
CA ILE A 110 16.09 6.93 -1.32
C ILE A 110 16.76 6.08 -0.23
N ALA A 111 16.01 5.63 0.77
CA ALA A 111 16.57 4.81 1.85
C ALA A 111 17.19 3.50 1.31
N HIS A 112 16.57 2.88 0.30
CA HIS A 112 17.09 1.69 -0.36
C HIS A 112 18.34 1.98 -1.20
N VAL A 113 18.38 3.08 -1.96
CA VAL A 113 19.58 3.54 -2.69
C VAL A 113 20.76 3.69 -1.73
N ARG A 114 20.56 4.42 -0.62
CA ARG A 114 21.58 4.63 0.40
C ARG A 114 22.03 3.34 1.07
N ARG A 115 21.10 2.39 1.29
CA ARG A 115 21.45 1.08 1.86
C ARG A 115 22.28 0.24 0.90
N PHE A 116 21.97 0.27 -0.40
CA PHE A 116 22.79 -0.41 -1.41
C PHE A 116 24.17 0.22 -1.57
N ASN A 117 24.26 1.56 -1.51
CA ASN A 117 25.54 2.28 -1.47
C ASN A 117 26.40 1.84 -0.29
N GLU A 118 25.82 1.78 0.92
CA GLU A 118 26.52 1.33 2.13
C GLU A 118 27.00 -0.12 2.03
N ALA A 119 26.29 -0.97 1.31
CA ALA A 119 26.67 -2.36 1.10
C ALA A 119 27.59 -2.57 -0.11
N HIS A 120 28.06 -1.50 -0.76
CA HIS A 120 28.82 -1.53 -2.03
C HIS A 120 28.15 -2.38 -3.12
N LYS A 121 26.83 -2.27 -3.24
CA LYS A 121 26.04 -2.94 -4.29
C LYS A 121 25.42 -1.91 -5.22
N SER A 122 25.06 -2.35 -6.42
CA SER A 122 24.43 -1.50 -7.42
C SER A 122 23.13 -0.85 -6.88
N PRO A 123 23.03 0.49 -6.84
CA PRO A 123 21.85 1.19 -6.35
C PRO A 123 20.63 1.05 -7.26
N LEU A 124 20.82 0.62 -8.50
CA LEU A 124 19.73 0.33 -9.46
C LEU A 124 18.77 -0.73 -8.92
N ARG A 125 19.22 -1.60 -7.98
CA ARG A 125 18.36 -2.57 -7.31
C ARG A 125 17.28 -1.92 -6.44
N ALA A 126 17.44 -0.67 -6.03
CA ALA A 126 16.43 0.07 -5.28
C ALA A 126 15.14 0.30 -6.09
N THR A 127 15.19 0.25 -7.42
CA THR A 127 14.01 0.37 -8.30
C THR A 127 12.97 -0.72 -8.04
N ILE A 128 13.35 -1.87 -7.48
CA ILE A 128 12.42 -2.94 -7.07
C ILE A 128 11.33 -2.40 -6.13
N VAL A 129 11.66 -1.42 -5.29
CA VAL A 129 10.71 -0.82 -4.35
C VAL A 129 9.59 -0.05 -5.05
N LEU A 130 9.83 0.40 -6.29
CA LEU A 130 8.85 1.14 -7.08
C LEU A 130 7.90 0.21 -7.86
N VAL A 131 8.20 -1.10 -7.94
CA VAL A 131 7.38 -2.07 -8.67
C VAL A 131 5.91 -2.07 -8.23
N PRO A 132 5.58 -2.08 -6.92
CA PRO A 132 4.18 -2.06 -6.49
C PRO A 132 3.45 -0.82 -7.00
N LEU A 133 4.07 0.36 -6.92
CA LEU A 133 3.50 1.60 -7.42
C LEU A 133 3.23 1.53 -8.92
N MET A 134 4.21 1.07 -9.70
CA MET A 134 4.05 0.93 -11.16
C MET A 134 2.94 -0.05 -11.53
N LEU A 135 2.87 -1.21 -10.85
CA LEU A 135 1.80 -2.18 -11.07
C LEU A 135 0.44 -1.66 -10.63
N GLY A 136 0.37 -0.93 -9.52
CA GLY A 136 -0.85 -0.27 -9.04
C GLY A 136 -1.37 0.77 -10.03
N LEU A 137 -0.49 1.60 -10.60
CA LEU A 137 -0.86 2.57 -11.64
C LEU A 137 -1.35 1.90 -12.92
N ALA A 138 -0.68 0.84 -13.37
CA ALA A 138 -1.12 0.07 -14.55
C ALA A 138 -2.50 -0.60 -14.31
N ALA A 139 -2.67 -1.20 -13.14
CA ALA A 139 -3.93 -1.81 -12.71
C ALA A 139 -5.05 -0.76 -12.57
N PHE A 140 -4.74 0.43 -12.06
CA PHE A 140 -5.69 1.54 -12.02
C PHE A 140 -6.19 1.90 -13.42
N PHE A 141 -5.27 2.07 -14.37
CA PHE A 141 -5.60 2.42 -15.74
C PHE A 141 -6.51 1.38 -16.40
N VAL A 142 -6.17 0.09 -16.26
CA VAL A 142 -7.00 -1.02 -16.78
C VAL A 142 -8.36 -1.07 -16.10
N GLY A 143 -8.41 -0.94 -14.78
CA GLY A 143 -9.67 -0.97 -14.03
C GLY A 143 -10.58 0.21 -14.37
N ALA A 144 -10.00 1.40 -14.58
CA ALA A 144 -10.74 2.58 -14.99
C ALA A 144 -11.40 2.41 -16.36
N GLN A 145 -10.70 1.83 -17.33
CA GLN A 145 -11.29 1.47 -18.62
C GLN A 145 -12.46 0.49 -18.47
N GLY A 146 -12.34 -0.48 -17.55
CA GLY A 146 -13.43 -1.40 -17.22
C GLY A 146 -14.65 -0.69 -16.64
N GLY A 147 -14.44 0.26 -15.73
CA GLY A 147 -15.52 1.05 -15.14
C GLY A 147 -16.24 1.95 -16.15
N ILE A 148 -15.52 2.55 -17.11
CA ILE A 148 -16.11 3.33 -18.21
C ILE A 148 -17.03 2.44 -19.05
N LYS A 149 -16.55 1.27 -19.49
CA LYS A 149 -17.37 0.33 -20.28
C LYS A 149 -18.62 -0.10 -19.53
N GLN A 150 -18.50 -0.38 -18.24
CA GLN A 150 -19.65 -0.76 -17.41
C GLN A 150 -20.66 0.39 -17.28
N TYR A 151 -20.19 1.64 -17.20
CA TYR A 151 -21.07 2.82 -17.23
C TYR A 151 -21.81 2.94 -18.57
N GLU A 152 -21.10 2.79 -19.69
CA GLU A 152 -21.67 2.80 -21.04
C GLU A 152 -22.73 1.71 -21.22
N GLU A 153 -22.48 0.48 -20.77
CA GLU A 153 -23.44 -0.63 -20.84
C GLU A 153 -24.71 -0.37 -20.02
N MET A 154 -24.59 0.26 -18.84
CA MET A 154 -25.75 0.59 -18.01
C MET A 154 -26.59 1.74 -18.58
N HIS A 155 -25.96 2.64 -19.34
CA HIS A 155 -26.62 3.78 -19.99
C HIS A 155 -26.91 3.55 -21.47
N ALA A 156 -26.55 2.37 -22.00
CA ALA A 156 -26.86 1.98 -23.35
C ALA A 156 -28.40 1.94 -23.50
N PRO A 157 -28.96 2.53 -24.57
CA PRO A 157 -30.39 2.45 -24.81
C PRO A 157 -30.79 0.98 -24.93
N LYS A 158 -31.64 0.51 -24.02
CA LYS A 158 -32.21 -0.83 -24.12
C LYS A 158 -32.87 -0.94 -25.50
N PRO A 159 -32.53 -1.96 -26.32
CA PRO A 159 -33.22 -2.14 -27.59
C PRO A 159 -34.71 -2.20 -27.29
N ALA A 160 -35.48 -1.35 -27.98
CA ALA A 160 -36.92 -1.41 -27.92
C ALA A 160 -37.29 -2.86 -28.20
N VAL A 161 -37.88 -3.54 -27.22
CA VAL A 161 -38.50 -4.85 -27.44
C VAL A 161 -39.48 -4.59 -28.58
N SER A 162 -39.15 -5.07 -29.77
CA SER A 162 -40.03 -5.04 -30.92
C SER A 162 -41.31 -5.71 -30.47
N ALA A 163 -42.34 -4.90 -30.31
CA ALA A 163 -43.70 -5.31 -30.03
C ALA A 163 -44.26 -6.00 -31.29
N GLU A 164 -43.72 -7.16 -31.63
CA GLU A 164 -44.10 -7.91 -32.83
C GLU A 164 -43.78 -9.39 -32.63
N THR A 165 -44.26 -9.96 -31.53
CA THR A 165 -44.54 -11.40 -31.45
C THR A 165 -45.68 -11.66 -30.46
N ASN A 166 -46.84 -11.06 -30.70
CA ASN A 166 -48.11 -11.47 -30.09
C ASN A 166 -49.24 -11.29 -31.10
N ALA A 167 -49.20 -12.07 -32.17
CA ALA A 167 -50.34 -12.28 -33.04
C ALA A 167 -50.27 -13.72 -33.60
N GLY A 168 -50.81 -14.68 -32.86
CA GLY A 168 -50.96 -16.04 -33.36
C GLY A 168 -51.41 -17.06 -32.33
N GLN A 169 -52.73 -17.32 -32.32
CA GLN A 169 -53.41 -18.55 -31.85
C GLN A 169 -53.50 -18.74 -30.32
N GLY A 170 -54.63 -18.97 -29.66
CA GLY A 170 -55.97 -19.35 -30.07
C GLY A 170 -56.54 -20.35 -29.06
N ALA A 171 -57.44 -19.87 -28.19
CA ALA A 171 -58.53 -20.57 -27.47
C ALA A 171 -58.27 -21.81 -26.56
N GLY A 172 -58.79 -21.76 -25.32
CA GLY A 172 -59.13 -22.98 -24.54
C GLY A 172 -59.24 -22.84 -23.00
N ALA A 173 -60.39 -22.37 -22.51
CA ALA A 173 -61.08 -22.60 -21.22
C ALA A 173 -60.34 -23.10 -19.94
N ALA A 174 -60.48 -22.36 -18.81
CA ALA A 174 -61.48 -22.62 -17.74
C ALA A 174 -61.07 -22.09 -16.33
N ALA A 175 -62.06 -21.48 -15.65
CA ALA A 175 -62.28 -21.31 -14.20
C ALA A 175 -61.35 -20.41 -13.32
N ALA A 176 -61.98 -19.42 -12.68
CA ALA A 176 -61.46 -18.57 -11.58
C ALA A 176 -62.07 -19.03 -10.22
N PRO A 177 -61.89 -18.36 -9.05
CA PRO A 177 -60.83 -17.46 -8.53
C PRO A 177 -60.38 -17.82 -7.07
N ALA A 178 -59.26 -17.25 -6.56
CA ALA A 178 -59.16 -16.70 -5.18
C ALA A 178 -57.76 -16.13 -4.85
N GLU A 179 -57.76 -14.84 -4.54
CA GLU A 179 -56.89 -14.06 -3.65
C GLU A 179 -55.68 -14.73 -2.97
N GLN A 180 -54.48 -14.27 -3.33
CA GLN A 180 -53.59 -13.63 -2.34
C GLN A 180 -52.61 -12.72 -3.07
N ALA A 181 -52.92 -11.43 -3.04
CA ALA A 181 -52.03 -10.37 -3.45
C ALA A 181 -50.87 -10.27 -2.45
N ASP A 182 -49.80 -11.04 -2.69
CA ASP A 182 -48.53 -10.88 -1.99
C ASP A 182 -47.86 -9.59 -2.49
N LYS A 183 -48.29 -8.45 -1.93
CA LYS A 183 -47.63 -7.14 -2.08
C LYS A 183 -46.28 -7.19 -1.38
N ARG A 184 -45.30 -7.88 -1.98
CA ARG A 184 -43.90 -7.60 -1.70
C ARG A 184 -43.58 -6.24 -2.29
N GLN A 185 -43.70 -5.21 -1.46
CA GLN A 185 -43.20 -3.88 -1.77
C GLN A 185 -41.76 -4.04 -2.28
N PRO A 186 -41.43 -3.54 -3.48
CA PRO A 186 -40.03 -3.47 -3.90
C PRO A 186 -39.34 -2.59 -2.88
N GLN A 187 -38.45 -3.20 -2.09
CA GLN A 187 -37.57 -2.53 -1.17
C GLN A 187 -36.92 -1.40 -1.97
N LYS A 188 -37.31 -0.15 -1.64
CA LYS A 188 -36.70 1.06 -2.20
C LYS A 188 -35.21 0.92 -1.93
N SER A 189 -34.47 0.43 -2.91
CA SER A 189 -33.05 0.67 -3.03
C SER A 189 -32.95 2.18 -2.85
N ARG A 190 -32.31 2.60 -1.74
CA ARG A 190 -31.89 3.98 -1.55
C ARG A 190 -30.91 4.24 -2.69
N GLN A 191 -31.47 4.63 -3.84
CA GLN A 191 -30.75 5.06 -5.00
C GLN A 191 -30.04 6.32 -4.53
N GLY A 192 -28.75 6.15 -4.23
CA GLY A 192 -27.85 7.28 -4.12
C GLY A 192 -27.92 8.09 -5.41
N PRO A 193 -27.35 9.31 -5.41
CA PRO A 193 -27.23 10.09 -6.63
C PRO A 193 -26.64 9.23 -7.76
N PRO A 194 -27.08 9.44 -9.02
CA PRO A 194 -26.60 8.66 -10.15
C PRO A 194 -25.07 8.69 -10.18
N GLN A 195 -24.45 7.51 -10.17
CA GLN A 195 -22.99 7.41 -10.27
C GLN A 195 -22.55 8.05 -11.58
N SER A 196 -21.62 8.99 -11.53
CA SER A 196 -21.04 9.54 -12.76
C SER A 196 -20.11 8.52 -13.41
N GLU A 197 -19.89 8.64 -14.72
CA GLU A 197 -18.90 7.83 -15.45
C GLU A 197 -17.53 7.88 -14.75
N ARG A 198 -17.13 9.08 -14.31
CA ARG A 198 -15.89 9.31 -13.60
C ARG A 198 -15.84 8.51 -12.29
N ASP A 199 -16.91 8.50 -11.50
CA ASP A 199 -16.97 7.78 -10.22
C ASP A 199 -16.92 6.25 -10.42
N MET A 200 -17.50 5.76 -11.52
CA MET A 200 -17.40 4.35 -11.88
C MET A 200 -16.00 3.96 -12.35
N ALA A 201 -15.40 4.74 -13.25
CA ALA A 201 -14.02 4.54 -13.69
C ALA A 201 -13.04 4.57 -12.50
N ALA A 202 -13.20 5.58 -11.65
CA ALA A 202 -12.47 5.77 -10.42
C ALA A 202 -12.49 4.58 -9.47
N SER A 203 -13.69 4.12 -9.11
CA SER A 203 -13.90 3.05 -8.14
C SER A 203 -13.43 1.71 -8.68
N ALA A 204 -13.69 1.42 -9.96
CA ALA A 204 -13.18 0.22 -10.62
C ALA A 204 -11.65 0.23 -10.74
N GLY A 205 -11.08 1.37 -11.14
CA GLY A 205 -9.64 1.60 -11.20
C GLY A 205 -8.97 1.41 -9.85
N LEU A 206 -9.46 2.08 -8.81
CA LEU A 206 -8.91 1.99 -7.45
C LEU A 206 -9.05 0.56 -6.90
N GLY A 207 -10.19 -0.10 -7.14
CA GLY A 207 -10.41 -1.49 -6.73
C GLY A 207 -9.37 -2.44 -7.33
N LEU A 208 -9.16 -2.39 -8.64
CA LEU A 208 -8.16 -3.22 -9.30
C LEU A 208 -6.74 -2.83 -8.89
N ALA A 209 -6.45 -1.53 -8.76
CA ALA A 209 -5.17 -1.03 -8.29
C ALA A 209 -4.80 -1.60 -6.93
N MET A 210 -5.73 -1.58 -5.97
CA MET A 210 -5.49 -2.10 -4.61
C MET A 210 -5.27 -3.62 -4.61
N LEU A 211 -6.04 -4.37 -5.40
CA LEU A 211 -5.88 -5.83 -5.53
C LEU A 211 -4.52 -6.23 -6.08
N VAL A 212 -3.90 -5.41 -6.92
CA VAL A 212 -2.56 -5.66 -7.49
C VAL A 212 -1.44 -5.08 -6.62
N TRP A 213 -1.62 -3.84 -6.16
CA TRP A 213 -0.63 -3.10 -5.38
C TRP A 213 -0.37 -3.73 -4.02
N ALA A 214 -1.40 -4.17 -3.30
CA ALA A 214 -1.22 -4.68 -1.94
C ALA A 214 -0.39 -5.98 -1.89
N PRO A 215 -0.66 -7.01 -2.72
CA PRO A 215 0.21 -8.20 -2.78
C PRO A 215 1.63 -7.88 -3.25
N ALA A 216 1.79 -7.03 -4.27
CA ALA A 216 3.12 -6.62 -4.73
C ALA A 216 3.91 -5.91 -3.61
N SER A 217 3.25 -5.03 -2.87
CA SER A 217 3.82 -4.32 -1.71
C SER A 217 4.23 -5.29 -0.60
N PHE A 218 3.45 -6.35 -0.37
CA PHE A 218 3.80 -7.38 0.61
C PHE A 218 5.10 -8.12 0.23
N PHE A 219 5.27 -8.51 -1.03
CA PHE A 219 6.51 -9.17 -1.46
C PHE A 219 7.72 -8.24 -1.42
N VAL A 220 7.55 -6.98 -1.80
CA VAL A 220 8.61 -5.97 -1.66
C VAL A 220 8.96 -5.74 -0.19
N MET A 221 7.97 -5.68 0.71
CA MET A 221 8.18 -5.59 2.15
C MET A 221 9.00 -6.77 2.67
N LEU A 222 8.65 -8.01 2.29
CA LEU A 222 9.43 -9.19 2.65
C LEU A 222 10.86 -9.11 2.12
N TRP A 223 11.04 -8.68 0.87
CA TRP A 223 12.36 -8.48 0.30
C TRP A 223 13.17 -7.41 1.06
N SER A 224 12.56 -6.28 1.43
CA SER A 224 13.22 -5.25 2.23
C SER A 224 13.67 -5.79 3.59
N LEU A 225 12.85 -6.60 4.26
CA LEU A 225 13.15 -7.15 5.58
C LEU A 225 14.14 -8.32 5.56
N LEU A 226 14.01 -9.22 4.59
CA LEU A 226 14.79 -10.46 4.52
C LEU A 226 16.14 -10.25 3.83
N TYR A 227 16.23 -9.30 2.91
CA TYR A 227 17.44 -9.04 2.13
C TYR A 227 18.06 -7.69 2.47
N VAL A 228 17.37 -6.59 2.23
CA VAL A 228 17.95 -5.24 2.27
C VAL A 228 18.38 -4.85 3.69
N ALA A 229 17.50 -5.07 4.67
CA ALA A 229 17.77 -4.81 6.08
C ALA A 229 18.87 -5.72 6.66
N ARG A 230 19.19 -6.85 6.01
CA ARG A 230 20.16 -7.82 6.51
C ARG A 230 21.53 -7.74 5.84
N MET A 231 21.68 -6.89 4.83
CA MET A 231 22.99 -6.64 4.21
C MET A 231 24.00 -6.19 5.29
N PRO A 232 25.27 -6.60 5.20
CA PRO A 232 26.30 -6.08 6.10
C PRO A 232 26.65 -4.63 5.76
N ASN A 233 27.04 -3.85 6.76
CA ASN A 233 27.55 -2.49 6.56
C ASN A 233 28.95 -2.57 5.92
N GLY A 234 29.24 -1.71 4.94
CA GLY A 234 30.48 -1.79 4.16
C GLY A 234 30.58 -2.99 3.21
N GLY A 235 29.52 -3.78 3.03
CA GLY A 235 29.48 -4.87 2.06
C GLY A 235 30.28 -6.14 2.40
N VAL A 236 31.08 -6.13 3.47
CA VAL A 236 31.91 -7.25 3.94
C VAL A 236 31.20 -7.98 5.09
N GLY A 237 31.16 -9.32 5.05
CA GLY A 237 30.55 -10.14 6.11
C GLY A 237 29.28 -10.89 5.70
N ARG A 238 28.71 -11.66 6.64
CA ARG A 238 27.49 -12.48 6.40
C ARG A 238 26.22 -11.67 6.60
N PHE A 239 25.15 -12.02 5.88
CA PHE A 239 23.81 -11.49 6.15
C PHE A 239 23.38 -11.85 7.58
N ARG A 240 23.04 -10.86 8.39
CA ARG A 240 22.69 -11.03 9.81
C ARG A 240 21.60 -10.06 10.23
N THR A 241 21.04 -10.21 11.43
CA THR A 241 20.01 -9.33 12.01
C THR A 241 20.56 -8.31 13.01
N GLY A 242 21.80 -8.48 13.53
CA GLY A 242 22.50 -7.52 14.42
C GLY A 242 23.53 -6.60 13.75
N SER A 243 24.17 -5.71 14.51
CA SER A 243 25.21 -4.77 14.07
C SER A 243 26.63 -5.34 14.26
N ASP A 244 26.79 -6.65 14.11
CA ASP A 244 27.85 -7.40 14.80
C ASP A 244 29.23 -7.34 14.15
N ILE A 245 29.52 -6.34 13.32
CA ILE A 245 30.90 -6.10 12.89
C ILE A 245 31.48 -5.09 13.86
N ALA A 246 32.10 -5.59 14.94
CA ALA A 246 33.04 -4.77 15.68
C ALA A 246 34.16 -4.37 14.69
N GLN A 247 34.51 -3.09 14.65
CA GLN A 247 35.71 -2.65 13.94
C GLN A 247 36.89 -3.52 14.41
N GLY A 248 37.45 -4.35 13.52
CA GLY A 248 38.57 -5.24 13.84
C GLY A 248 38.31 -6.75 13.80
N GLU A 249 37.09 -7.23 13.53
CA GLU A 249 36.84 -8.67 13.26
C GLU A 249 37.11 -9.07 11.78
N ASP A 250 37.85 -8.25 11.03
CA ASP A 250 38.40 -8.60 9.71
C ASP A 250 39.66 -9.48 9.81
N GLU A 251 39.79 -10.31 10.85
CA GLU A 251 40.58 -11.54 10.70
C GLU A 251 39.68 -12.58 10.06
N VAL A 252 39.54 -12.47 8.74
CA VAL A 252 39.26 -13.65 7.92
C VAL A 252 40.28 -14.71 8.36
N PRO A 253 39.87 -15.91 8.81
CA PRO A 253 40.84 -16.97 9.05
C PRO A 253 41.66 -17.11 7.76
N SER A 254 42.98 -17.09 7.89
CA SER A 254 43.97 -17.21 6.80
C SER A 254 43.71 -18.36 5.81
N ALA A 255 42.74 -19.24 6.07
CA ALA A 255 42.29 -20.33 5.21
C ALA A 255 41.55 -19.91 3.93
N TYR A 256 41.24 -18.62 3.71
CA TYR A 256 40.60 -18.15 2.46
C TYR A 256 41.38 -17.05 1.71
N ALA A 257 42.63 -16.78 2.10
CA ALA A 257 43.50 -15.83 1.39
C ALA A 257 44.34 -16.47 0.26
N ALA A 258 44.15 -17.76 -0.02
CA ALA A 258 44.74 -18.42 -1.18
C ALA A 258 43.69 -19.34 -1.82
N GLY A 259 43.23 -18.95 -3.00
CA GLY A 259 42.24 -19.66 -3.81
C GLY A 259 41.70 -18.78 -4.92
#